data_AF-A0A7D4ADP1-F1
#
_entry.id   AF-A0A7D4ADP1-F1
#
_cell.length_a   1.000
_cell.length_b   1.000
_cell.length_c   1.000
_cell.angle_alpha   90.00
_cell.angle_beta   90.00
_cell.angle_gamma   90.00
#
_symmetry.space_group_name_H-M   'P 1'
#
loop_
_entity.id
_entity.type
_entity.pdbx_description
1 polymer ?
#
loop_
_entity_poly.entity_id
_entity_poly.type
_entity_poly.pdbx_seq_one_letter_code
_entity_poly.pdbx_strand_id
1 'polypeptide(L)' 'MKFFLIFFAVATLVCGYFLLTDGPGSGMGWPTGIFAALGAGVALYNWRTNGSPLDDSTKR' A
#
# COMPACT_ATOMS: atom_id res chain seq x y z
N MET A 1 12.16 -6.02 -7.14
CA MET A 1 10.87 -5.29 -7.07
C MET A 1 9.86 -5.93 -6.10
N LYS A 2 9.81 -7.27 -5.97
CA LYS A 2 8.88 -7.97 -5.04
C LYS A 2 8.97 -7.50 -3.58
N PHE A 3 10.17 -7.35 -3.03
CA PHE A 3 10.36 -6.87 -1.65
C PHE A 3 9.79 -5.46 -1.40
N PHE A 4 9.95 -4.55 -2.36
CA PHE A 4 9.41 -3.18 -2.30
C PHE A 4 7.88 -3.19 -2.31
N LEU A 5 7.27 -4.01 -3.17
CA LEU A 5 5.81 -4.12 -3.28
C LEU A 5 5.19 -4.80 -2.05
N ILE A 6 5.83 -5.83 -1.49
CA ILE A 6 5.40 -6.46 -0.24
C ILE A 6 5.47 -5.47 0.92
N PHE A 7 6.58 -4.74 1.06
CA PHE A 7 6.72 -3.71 2.08
C PHE A 7 5.64 -2.63 1.98
N PHE A 8 5.38 -2.13 0.76
CA PHE A 8 4.33 -1.14 0.53
C PHE A 8 2.92 -1.68 0.81
N ALA A 9 2.61 -2.93 0.42
CA ALA A 9 1.33 -3.55 0.72
C ALA A 9 1.10 -3.69 2.24
N VAL A 10 2.12 -4.11 2.98
CA VAL A 10 2.07 -4.20 4.45
C VAL A 10 1.89 -2.81 5.08
N ALA A 11 2.60 -1.79 4.60
CA ALA A 11 2.46 -0.42 5.09
C ALA A 11 1.04 0.13 4.87
N THR A 12 0.46 -0.08 3.68
CA THR A 12 -0.93 0.31 3.38
C THR A 12 -1.94 -0.44 4.24
N LEU A 13 -1.74 -1.73 4.50
CA LEU A 13 -2.60 -2.52 5.39
C LEU A 13 -2.53 -2.03 6.83
N VAL A 14 -1.34 -1.67 7.32
CA VAL A 14 -1.17 -1.08 8.66
C VAL A 14 -1.88 0.27 8.74
N CYS A 15 -1.73 1.15 7.74
CA CYS A 15 -2.47 2.42 7.69
C CYS A 15 -3.99 2.21 7.65
N GLY A 16 -4.49 1.24 6.88
CA GLY A 16 -5.90 0.89 6.82
C GLY A 16 -6.43 0.31 8.14
N TYR A 17 -5.62 -0.49 8.83
CA TYR A 17 -5.94 -0.98 10.17
C TYR A 17 -6.08 0.17 11.15
N PHE A 18 -5.10 1.07 11.23
CA PHE A 18 -5.18 2.26 12.07
C PHE A 18 -6.40 3.13 11.74
N LEU A 19 -6.70 3.34 10.46
CA LEU A 19 -7.88 4.10 10.03
C LEU A 19 -9.20 3.49 10.56
N LEU A 20 -9.30 2.16 10.66
CA LEU A 20 -10.50 1.45 11.10
C LEU A 20 -10.57 1.28 12.63
N THR A 21 -9.43 1.21 13.31
CA THR A 21 -9.37 0.96 14.75
C THR A 21 -9.13 2.21 15.58
N ASP A 22 -8.77 3.34 14.96
CA ASP A 22 -8.57 4.58 15.70
C ASP A 22 -9.86 5.04 16.37
N GLY A 23 -9.73 5.43 17.63
CA GLY A 23 -10.85 5.95 18.41
C GLY A 23 -11.40 7.24 17.78
N PRO A 24 -12.73 7.48 17.86
CA PRO A 24 -13.33 8.73 17.42
C PRO A 24 -12.62 9.93 18.07
N GLY A 25 -12.06 10.83 17.25
CA GLY A 25 -11.32 12.01 17.74
C GLY A 25 -9.79 11.88 17.80
N SER A 26 -9.21 10.75 17.38
CA SER A 26 -7.75 10.54 17.31
C SER A 26 -7.03 11.53 16.38
N GLY A 27 -7.74 12.14 15.41
CA GLY A 27 -7.16 13.05 14.42
C GLY A 27 -6.27 12.36 13.38
N MET A 28 -5.99 11.07 13.58
CA MET A 28 -5.09 10.23 12.78
C MET A 28 -5.72 9.69 11.49
N GLY A 29 -7.06 9.72 11.34
CA GLY A 29 -7.75 9.18 10.16
C GLY A 29 -7.40 9.89 8.85
N TRP A 30 -7.24 11.21 8.88
CA TRP A 30 -6.85 11.99 7.70
C TRP A 30 -5.43 11.67 7.21
N PRO A 31 -4.38 11.77 8.06
CA PRO A 31 -3.03 11.41 7.63
C PRO A 31 -2.90 9.93 7.24
N THR A 32 -3.52 8.99 7.97
CA THR A 32 -3.47 7.55 7.60
C THR A 32 -4.14 7.27 6.26
N GLY A 33 -5.27 7.91 5.96
CA GLY A 33 -5.91 7.82 4.64
C GLY A 33 -5.01 8.31 3.49
N ILE A 34 -4.31 9.44 3.69
CA ILE A 34 -3.38 9.99 2.69
C ILE A 34 -2.21 9.02 2.45
N PHE A 35 -1.59 8.48 3.50
CA PHE A 35 -0.48 7.53 3.35
C PHE A 35 -0.93 6.22 2.70
N ALA A 36 -2.13 5.73 3.02
CA ALA A 36 -2.70 4.56 2.38
C ALA A 36 -2.92 4.80 0.87
N ALA A 37 -3.48 5.95 0.49
CA ALA A 37 -3.74 6.31 -0.90
C ALA A 37 -2.44 6.51 -1.71
N LEU A 38 -1.43 7.16 -1.13
CA LEU A 38 -0.10 7.30 -1.74
C LEU A 38 0.56 5.94 -1.97
N GLY A 39 0.50 5.05 -0.98
CA GLY A 39 1.04 3.69 -1.11
C GLY A 39 0.36 2.90 -2.23
N ALA A 40 -0.97 2.95 -2.30
CA ALA A 40 -1.74 2.31 -3.36
C ALA A 40 -1.44 2.92 -4.74
N GLY A 41 -1.31 4.25 -4.84
CA GLY A 41 -1.00 4.96 -6.08
C GLY A 41 0.39 4.60 -6.62
N VAL A 42 1.41 4.53 -5.76
CA VAL A 42 2.76 4.11 -6.15
C VAL A 42 2.79 2.65 -6.58
N ALA A 43 2.05 1.78 -5.91
CA ALA A 43 1.93 0.37 -6.29
C ALA A 43 1.25 0.20 -7.66
N LEU A 44 0.13 0.90 -7.89
CA LEU A 44 -0.57 0.91 -9.17
C LEU A 44 0.28 1.51 -10.30
N TYR A 45 1.00 2.60 -10.03
CA TYR A 45 1.90 3.21 -11.00
C TYR A 45 2.99 2.21 -11.41
N ASN A 46 3.68 1.60 -10.44
CA ASN A 46 4.72 0.60 -10.71
C ASN A 46 4.17 -0.63 -11.43
N TRP A 47 2.96 -1.08 -11.12
CA TRP A 47 2.33 -2.17 -11.86
C TRP A 47 2.11 -1.76 -13.33
N ARG A 48 1.59 -0.56 -13.58
CA ARG A 48 1.35 -0.08 -14.96
C ARG A 48 2.63 0.14 -15.75
N THR A 49 3.71 0.63 -15.13
CA THR A 49 4.98 0.94 -15.81
C THR A 49 5.95 -0.23 -15.89
N ASN A 50 6.04 -1.07 -14.84
CA ASN A 50 7.02 -2.14 -14.73
C ASN A 50 6.42 -3.55 -14.89
N GLY A 51 5.12 -3.67 -15.17
CA GLY A 51 4.42 -4.94 -15.25
C GLY A 51 4.00 -5.47 -13.88
N SER A 52 3.18 -6.54 -13.86
CA SER A 52 2.68 -7.05 -12.59
C SER A 52 3.80 -7.73 -11.79
N PRO A 53 3.81 -7.60 -10.45
CA PRO A 53 4.71 -8.39 -9.61
C PRO A 53 4.53 -9.91 -9.76
N LEU A 54 3.40 -10.36 -10.33
CA LEU A 54 3.08 -11.77 -10.53
C LEU A 54 3.72 -12.34 -11.81
N ASP A 55 3.93 -11.51 -12.84
CA ASP A 55 4.53 -11.94 -14.12
C ASP A 55 5.99 -12.38 -13.98
N ASP A 56 6.69 -11.86 -12.96
CA ASP A 56 8.08 -12.22 -12.64
C ASP A 56 8.21 -13.53 -11.82
N SER A 57 7.11 -14.27 -11.63
CA SER A 57 7.10 -15.59 -10.95
C SER A 57 6.85 -16.77 -11.89
N THR A 58 6.28 -16.50 -13.06
CA THR A 58 5.81 -17.55 -13.99
C THR A 58 6.88 -17.95 -15.02
N LYS A 59 8.02 -17.23 -15.06
CA LYS A 59 9.12 -17.47 -16.01
C LYS A 59 10.42 -18.00 -15.39
N ARG A 60 10.34 -18.69 -14.24
CA ARG A 60 11.51 -19.40 -13.68
C ARG A 60 11.45 -20.89 -13.97
#